data_AF-X0Z0F0-F1
#
_entry.id   AF-X0Z0F0-F1
#
_cell.length_a   1.000
_cell.length_b   1.000
_cell.length_c   1.000
_cell.angle_alpha   90.00
_cell.angle_beta   90.00
_cell.angle_gamma   90.00
#
_symmetry.space_group_name_H-M   'P 1'
#
loop_
_entity.id
_entity.type
_entity.pdbx_description
1 polymer ?
#
loop_
_entity_poly.entity_id
_entity_poly.type
_entity_poly.pdbx_seq_one_letter_code
_entity_poly.pdbx_strand_id
1 'polypeptide(L)'
;MSIRTLRRELEPKLLRRPGITGIGNVGNTLRIYVEGTDVDFPSRIDNFPVEIFKTGKIKALNQLSYYVQQDAVTGSPWTVPKASVDPLRTSKYRPIPGGVSIGHPSITAGTHGVSLRFMGISGGLSNNHVLAAGSTLQFPKANIGDPIYQPGPYDGGTSVDTVGSLSWYQPIDTEKSNLIDAALWEPSSSDLMSDEILDIGVPRGLG
;
A
#
# COMPACT_ATOMS: atom_id res chain seq x y z
N MET A 1 -27.13 14.56 19.06
CA MET A 1 -26.42 14.13 17.83
C MET A 1 -25.39 13.07 18.20
N SER A 2 -25.20 12.01 17.42
CA SER A 2 -24.16 10.99 17.71
C SER A 2 -22.84 11.35 17.04
N ILE A 3 -21.70 10.89 17.58
CA ILE A 3 -20.38 11.13 16.97
C ILE A 3 -20.28 10.56 15.54
N ARG A 4 -20.96 9.44 15.27
CA ARG A 4 -21.00 8.84 13.92
C ARG A 4 -21.77 9.73 12.95
N THR A 5 -22.88 10.30 13.40
CA THR A 5 -23.69 11.26 12.61
C THR A 5 -22.89 12.53 12.33
N LEU A 6 -22.21 13.06 13.35
CA LEU A 6 -21.35 14.24 13.23
C LEU A 6 -20.19 14.00 12.25
N ARG A 7 -19.47 12.88 12.40
CA ARG A 7 -18.37 12.49 11.51
C ARG A 7 -18.83 12.47 10.05
N ARG A 8 -19.95 11.79 9.76
CA ARG A 8 -20.50 11.66 8.41
C ARG A 8 -20.87 13.01 7.79
N GLU A 9 -21.29 13.99 8.59
CA GLU A 9 -21.59 15.34 8.11
C GLU A 9 -20.33 16.18 7.84
N LEU A 10 -19.32 16.05 8.70
CA LEU A 10 -18.07 16.80 8.60
C LEU A 10 -17.11 16.25 7.55
N GLU A 11 -17.11 14.93 7.35
CA GLU A 11 -16.21 14.21 6.45
C GLU A 11 -16.09 14.82 5.05
N PRO A 12 -17.17 15.06 4.28
CA PRO A 12 -17.04 15.67 2.95
C PRO A 12 -16.58 17.13 2.98
N LYS A 13 -16.81 17.86 4.09
CA LYS A 13 -16.40 19.27 4.25
C LYS A 13 -14.91 19.35 4.60
N LEU A 14 -14.43 18.48 5.47
CA LEU A 14 -13.05 18.46 5.95
C LEU A 14 -12.10 17.86 4.91
N LEU A 15 -12.49 16.78 4.22
CA LEU A 15 -11.65 16.18 3.17
C LEU A 15 -11.38 17.11 1.98
N ARG A 16 -12.16 18.18 1.81
CA ARG A 16 -11.92 19.21 0.78
C ARG A 16 -10.91 20.28 1.21
N ARG A 17 -10.55 20.36 2.50
CA ARG A 17 -9.59 21.35 2.99
C ARG A 17 -8.17 20.83 2.74
N PRO A 18 -7.29 21.62 2.09
CA PRO A 18 -5.90 21.26 1.91
C PRO A 18 -5.21 20.91 3.24
N GLY A 19 -4.37 19.87 3.23
CA GLY A 19 -3.65 19.41 4.42
C GLY A 19 -4.44 18.47 5.33
N ILE A 20 -5.73 18.21 5.05
CA ILE A 20 -6.53 17.19 5.75
C ILE A 20 -6.55 15.92 4.91
N THR A 21 -6.14 14.82 5.53
CA THR A 21 -5.96 13.54 4.84
C THR A 21 -7.02 12.51 5.24
N GLY A 22 -7.80 12.79 6.28
CA GLY A 22 -8.76 11.84 6.79
C GLY A 22 -9.54 12.35 8.01
N ILE A 23 -10.63 11.67 8.31
CA ILE A 23 -11.40 11.86 9.53
C ILE A 23 -11.81 10.49 10.07
N GLY A 24 -11.75 10.32 11.39
CA GLY A 24 -12.12 9.10 12.09
C GLY A 24 -12.74 9.40 13.43
N ASN A 25 -13.13 8.37 14.16
CA ASN A 25 -13.59 8.48 15.54
C ASN A 25 -12.92 7.39 16.38
N VAL A 26 -12.40 7.79 17.53
CA VAL A 26 -11.82 6.89 18.54
C VAL A 26 -12.67 7.03 19.79
N GLY A 27 -13.52 6.03 20.06
CA GLY A 27 -14.56 6.15 21.08
C GLY A 27 -15.48 7.35 20.78
N ASN A 28 -15.52 8.30 21.72
CA ASN A 28 -16.30 9.54 21.62
C ASN A 28 -15.45 10.78 21.26
N THR A 29 -14.27 10.57 20.68
CA THR A 29 -13.35 11.61 20.21
C THR A 29 -13.28 11.60 18.69
N LEU A 30 -13.37 12.77 18.06
CA LEU A 30 -13.20 12.95 16.63
C LEU A 30 -11.70 13.06 16.32
N ARG A 31 -11.16 12.15 15.50
CA ARG A 31 -9.76 12.18 15.09
C ARG A 31 -9.65 12.76 13.69
N ILE A 32 -8.89 13.82 13.51
CA ILE A 32 -8.64 14.45 12.22
C ILE A 32 -7.20 14.16 11.81
N TYR A 33 -7.04 13.56 10.65
CA TYR A 33 -5.73 13.20 10.10
C TYR A 33 -5.22 14.34 9.22
N VAL A 34 -4.00 14.81 9.48
CA VAL A 34 -3.41 15.99 8.81
C VAL A 34 -1.98 15.74 8.33
N GLU A 35 -1.61 16.37 7.22
CA GLU A 35 -0.27 16.25 6.63
C GLU A 35 0.82 16.93 7.49
N GLY A 36 0.45 18.01 8.16
CA GLY A 36 1.32 18.88 8.95
C GLY A 36 0.66 19.38 10.23
N THR A 37 1.40 20.16 11.03
CA THR A 37 0.96 20.67 12.34
C THR A 37 0.20 21.98 12.28
N ASP A 38 0.21 22.66 11.13
CA ASP A 38 -0.27 24.05 11.00
C ASP A 38 -1.75 24.12 10.57
N VAL A 39 -2.57 23.22 11.10
CA VAL A 39 -4.00 23.19 10.78
C VAL A 39 -4.78 23.64 12.00
N ASP A 40 -5.31 24.86 11.93
CA ASP A 40 -6.11 25.44 13.00
C ASP A 40 -7.47 24.72 13.10
N PHE A 41 -7.61 23.91 14.14
CA PHE A 41 -8.81 23.15 14.45
C PHE A 41 -9.26 23.42 15.89
N PRO A 42 -10.56 23.67 16.10
CA PRO A 42 -11.08 23.81 17.46
C PRO A 42 -10.90 22.51 18.23
N SER A 43 -10.56 22.62 19.52
CA SER A 43 -10.41 21.47 20.43
C SER A 43 -11.71 20.67 20.63
N ARG A 44 -12.86 21.22 20.23
CA ARG A 44 -14.17 20.56 20.24
C ARG A 44 -15.01 20.96 19.03
N ILE A 45 -15.77 20.01 18.48
CA ILE A 45 -16.81 20.26 17.48
C ILE A 45 -18.09 19.58 17.96
N ASP A 46 -19.20 20.34 18.05
CA ASP A 46 -20.50 19.87 18.56
C ASP A 46 -20.41 19.08 19.87
N ASN A 47 -19.62 19.60 20.82
CA ASN A 47 -19.31 19.03 22.14
C ASN A 47 -18.45 17.76 22.15
N PHE A 48 -18.03 17.23 21.00
CA PHE A 48 -17.08 16.12 20.93
C PHE A 48 -15.64 16.66 20.92
N PRO A 49 -14.73 16.08 21.73
CA PRO A 49 -13.32 16.44 21.66
C PRO A 49 -12.73 16.11 20.29
N VAL A 50 -11.83 16.96 19.81
CA VAL A 50 -11.09 16.79 18.57
C VAL A 50 -9.64 16.47 18.88
N GLU A 51 -9.13 15.42 18.26
CA GLU A 51 -7.73 15.01 18.30
C GLU A 51 -7.14 15.16 16.90
N ILE A 52 -6.00 15.83 16.80
CA ILE A 52 -5.26 15.97 15.54
C ILE A 52 -4.18 14.89 15.49
N PHE A 53 -4.22 14.05 14.47
CA PHE A 53 -3.24 13.00 14.25
C PHE A 53 -2.42 13.32 13.00
N LYS A 54 -1.12 13.50 13.17
CA LYS A 54 -0.21 13.78 12.06
C LYS A 54 0.06 12.49 11.28
N THR A 55 -0.40 12.43 10.04
CA THR A 55 -0.19 11.30 9.11
C THR A 55 0.99 11.52 8.18
N GLY A 56 1.43 12.77 8.01
CA GLY A 56 2.33 13.14 6.92
C GLY A 56 1.57 13.23 5.59
N LYS A 57 2.27 13.56 4.50
CA LYS A 57 1.65 13.69 3.17
C LYS A 57 1.10 12.35 2.70
N ILE A 58 -0.22 12.23 2.51
CA ILE A 58 -0.82 11.04 1.92
C ILE A 58 -0.70 11.15 0.39
N LYS A 59 -0.01 10.18 -0.22
CA LYS A 59 0.19 10.10 -1.67
C LYS A 59 -0.69 9.00 -2.25
N ALA A 60 -1.67 9.36 -3.08
CA ALA A 60 -2.40 8.38 -3.87
C ALA A 60 -1.54 7.97 -5.08
N LEU A 61 -0.79 6.86 -4.94
CA LEU A 61 0.10 6.37 -6.00
C LEU A 61 -0.64 5.81 -7.23
N ASN A 62 -1.94 5.50 -7.09
CA ASN A 62 -2.77 4.89 -8.15
C ASN A 62 -3.17 5.87 -9.27
N GLN A 63 -3.03 7.20 -9.07
CA GLN A 63 -3.46 8.19 -10.08
C GLN A 63 -2.38 8.65 -11.05
N LEU A 64 -1.12 8.20 -10.92
CA LEU A 64 -0.03 8.64 -11.83
C LEU A 64 -0.28 8.33 -13.32
N SER A 65 -1.07 7.31 -13.65
CA SER A 65 -1.45 6.97 -15.03
C SER A 65 -2.72 7.66 -15.54
N TYR A 66 -3.51 8.30 -14.66
CA TYR A 66 -4.74 9.02 -15.00
C TYR A 66 -4.58 10.55 -15.02
N TYR A 67 -3.42 11.07 -14.59
CA TYR A 67 -3.11 12.49 -14.71
C TYR A 67 -2.76 12.85 -16.15
N VAL A 68 -3.77 13.35 -16.86
CA VAL A 68 -3.65 13.99 -18.16
C VAL A 68 -2.71 15.19 -18.04
N GLN A 69 -1.84 15.35 -19.03
CA GLN A 69 -0.83 16.40 -19.24
C GLN A 69 -1.36 17.86 -19.18
N GLN A 70 -2.66 18.08 -18.98
CA GLN A 70 -3.28 19.42 -18.93
C GLN A 70 -3.03 20.16 -17.60
N ASP A 71 -2.79 19.46 -16.49
CA ASP A 71 -2.52 20.11 -15.20
C ASP A 71 -1.11 20.70 -15.11
N ALA A 72 -0.22 20.37 -16.05
CA ALA A 72 1.11 20.97 -16.16
C ALA A 72 1.06 22.39 -16.77
N VAL A 73 -0.04 22.78 -17.42
CA VAL A 73 -0.17 24.07 -18.12
C VAL A 73 -0.62 25.20 -17.17
N THR A 74 -1.20 24.87 -16.00
CA THR A 74 -1.75 25.85 -15.05
C THR A 74 -0.78 26.29 -13.95
N GLY A 75 0.50 25.94 -14.04
CA GLY A 75 1.54 26.52 -13.17
C GLY A 75 1.43 26.16 -11.69
N SER A 76 0.75 25.06 -11.34
CA SER A 76 0.80 24.55 -9.96
C SER A 76 2.20 23.97 -9.71
N PRO A 77 2.99 24.49 -8.74
CA PRO A 77 4.30 23.94 -8.43
C PRO A 77 4.10 22.71 -7.55
N TRP A 78 3.64 21.60 -8.17
CA TRP A 78 3.64 20.31 -7.51
C TRP A 78 5.09 19.86 -7.40
N THR A 79 5.70 20.26 -6.29
CA THR A 79 7.01 19.80 -5.82
C THR A 79 6.95 18.28 -5.83
N VAL A 80 7.81 17.61 -6.60
CA VAL A 80 7.97 16.15 -6.56
C VAL A 80 8.51 15.78 -5.17
N PRO A 81 7.71 15.27 -4.21
CA PRO A 81 8.17 15.12 -2.85
C PRO A 81 8.79 13.73 -2.65
N LYS A 82 9.97 13.72 -2.02
CA LYS A 82 10.75 12.56 -1.57
C LYS A 82 9.88 11.52 -0.81
N ALA A 83 10.21 10.24 -0.97
CA ALA A 83 9.46 9.09 -0.46
C ALA A 83 9.09 9.20 1.04
N SER A 84 7.85 8.86 1.36
CA SER A 84 7.34 8.72 2.73
C SER A 84 7.06 7.24 2.97
N VAL A 85 8.10 6.51 3.31
CA VAL A 85 8.05 5.13 3.80
C VAL A 85 9.25 5.01 4.72
N ASP A 86 9.13 4.34 5.86
CA ASP A 86 10.28 4.03 6.70
C ASP A 86 11.44 3.52 5.79
N PRO A 87 12.62 4.17 5.78
CA PRO A 87 13.75 3.77 4.94
C PRO A 87 14.11 2.29 5.12
N LEU A 88 13.80 1.72 6.29
CA LEU A 88 13.94 0.30 6.54
C LEU A 88 13.09 -0.49 5.56
N ARG A 89 11.78 -0.26 5.42
CA ARG A 89 10.91 -1.15 4.62
C ARG A 89 11.10 -1.06 3.10
N THR A 90 11.76 -0.02 2.61
CA THR A 90 12.04 0.20 1.17
C THR A 90 13.44 -0.24 0.75
N SER A 91 14.28 -0.62 1.71
CA SER A 91 15.63 -1.12 1.43
C SER A 91 15.64 -2.52 0.79
N LYS A 92 16.81 -2.92 0.30
CA LYS A 92 17.05 -4.28 -0.19
C LYS A 92 17.23 -5.24 1.00
N TYR A 93 16.51 -6.36 0.98
CA TYR A 93 16.54 -7.40 2.03
C TYR A 93 16.92 -8.75 1.46
N ARG A 94 17.85 -9.44 2.11
CA ARG A 94 18.24 -10.83 1.81
C ARG A 94 18.63 -11.51 3.15
N PRO A 95 17.86 -12.47 3.68
CA PRO A 95 16.55 -12.95 3.22
C PRO A 95 15.45 -11.87 3.32
N ILE A 96 14.33 -12.07 2.63
CA ILE A 96 13.21 -11.13 2.50
C ILE A 96 12.16 -11.44 3.58
N PRO A 97 11.96 -10.58 4.58
CA PRO A 97 10.91 -10.73 5.59
C PRO A 97 9.58 -10.13 5.10
N GLY A 98 8.47 -10.58 5.68
CA GLY A 98 7.17 -9.92 5.48
C GLY A 98 7.21 -8.46 5.93
N GLY A 99 6.46 -7.60 5.24
CA GLY A 99 6.35 -6.17 5.54
C GLY A 99 7.29 -5.25 4.75
N VAL A 100 8.13 -5.77 3.85
CA VAL A 100 9.06 -4.98 3.02
C VAL A 100 8.54 -4.76 1.61
N SER A 101 9.11 -3.78 0.92
CA SER A 101 8.80 -3.45 -0.46
C SER A 101 9.08 -4.62 -1.40
N ILE A 102 8.13 -4.93 -2.28
CA ILE A 102 8.24 -5.91 -3.38
C ILE A 102 7.28 -5.51 -4.50
N GLY A 103 7.49 -5.98 -5.72
CA GLY A 103 6.47 -5.81 -6.76
C GLY A 103 6.85 -6.33 -8.14
N HIS A 104 5.82 -6.37 -8.99
CA HIS A 104 5.96 -6.58 -10.42
C HIS A 104 6.67 -5.37 -11.09
N PRO A 105 7.51 -5.58 -12.13
CA PRO A 105 8.26 -4.50 -12.80
C PRO A 105 7.41 -3.36 -13.35
N SER A 106 6.16 -3.64 -13.72
CA SER A 106 5.24 -2.67 -14.34
C SER A 106 4.36 -1.89 -13.34
N ILE A 107 4.55 -2.08 -12.03
CA ILE A 107 3.85 -1.32 -10.99
C ILE A 107 4.78 -0.36 -10.26
N THR A 108 4.23 0.40 -9.32
CA THR A 108 5.01 1.24 -8.41
C THR A 108 5.75 0.38 -7.39
N ALA A 109 5.09 -0.01 -6.31
CA ALA A 109 5.60 -0.89 -5.27
C ALA A 109 4.41 -1.40 -4.44
N GLY A 110 4.60 -2.52 -3.76
CA GLY A 110 3.69 -3.04 -2.75
C GLY A 110 4.45 -3.70 -1.62
N THR A 111 3.74 -4.52 -0.84
CA THR A 111 4.32 -5.14 0.36
C THR A 111 4.38 -6.65 0.19
N HIS A 112 5.54 -7.25 0.49
CA HIS A 112 5.62 -8.70 0.68
C HIS A 112 4.85 -9.05 1.94
N GLY A 113 3.80 -9.86 1.83
CA GLY A 113 2.93 -10.16 2.97
C GLY A 113 3.60 -11.14 3.92
N VAL A 114 3.79 -12.38 3.45
CA VAL A 114 4.34 -13.48 4.24
C VAL A 114 5.01 -14.50 3.34
N SER A 115 6.07 -15.13 3.85
CA SER A 115 6.69 -16.30 3.24
C SER A 115 6.01 -17.57 3.70
N LEU A 116 5.74 -18.47 2.76
CA LEU A 116 4.99 -19.71 2.97
C LEU A 116 5.81 -20.88 2.45
N ARG A 117 5.63 -22.05 3.07
CA ARG A 117 6.06 -23.34 2.53
C ARG A 117 4.85 -24.24 2.41
N PHE A 118 4.53 -24.64 1.18
CA PHE A 118 3.43 -25.56 0.91
C PHE A 118 3.98 -26.80 0.20
N MET A 119 3.82 -27.97 0.81
CA MET A 119 4.31 -29.26 0.27
C MET A 119 5.80 -29.25 -0.12
N GLY A 120 6.62 -28.51 0.61
CA GLY A 120 8.06 -28.35 0.34
C GLY A 120 8.41 -27.24 -0.67
N ILE A 121 7.41 -26.64 -1.34
CA ILE A 121 7.58 -25.52 -2.25
C ILE A 121 7.56 -24.22 -1.45
N SER A 122 8.59 -23.39 -1.63
CA SER A 122 8.68 -22.08 -0.99
C SER A 122 8.00 -21.04 -1.87
N GLY A 123 7.15 -20.19 -1.32
CA GLY A 123 6.53 -19.08 -2.05
C GLY A 123 6.19 -17.91 -1.16
N GLY A 124 6.10 -16.71 -1.74
CA GLY A 124 5.70 -15.51 -1.03
C GLY A 124 4.32 -15.02 -1.48
N LEU A 125 3.51 -14.55 -0.53
CA LEU A 125 2.15 -14.07 -0.78
C LEU A 125 2.08 -12.54 -0.71
N SER A 126 1.38 -11.95 -1.67
CA SER A 126 0.93 -10.56 -1.65
C SER A 126 -0.35 -10.42 -2.48
N ASN A 127 -0.77 -9.20 -2.78
CA ASN A 127 -1.92 -8.94 -3.64
C ASN A 127 -1.58 -9.12 -5.13
N ASN A 128 -2.58 -9.42 -5.96
CA ASN A 128 -2.48 -9.40 -7.42
C ASN A 128 -2.04 -8.00 -7.91
N HIS A 129 -2.59 -6.93 -7.34
CA HIS A 129 -2.15 -5.58 -7.74
C HIS A 129 -0.66 -5.31 -7.45
N VAL A 130 -0.02 -6.09 -6.59
CA VAL A 130 1.42 -6.01 -6.27
C VAL A 130 2.26 -6.90 -7.17
N LEU A 131 1.93 -8.20 -7.26
CA LEU A 131 2.78 -9.20 -7.95
C LEU A 131 2.37 -9.49 -9.39
N ALA A 132 1.11 -9.22 -9.74
CA ALA A 132 0.54 -9.52 -11.06
C ALA A 132 -0.03 -8.26 -11.73
N ALA A 133 0.53 -7.08 -11.41
CA ALA A 133 0.21 -5.80 -12.06
C ALA A 133 -1.28 -5.41 -12.11
N GLY A 134 -2.08 -5.93 -11.17
CA GLY A 134 -3.53 -5.72 -11.14
C GLY A 134 -4.22 -6.34 -12.35
N SER A 135 -3.73 -7.50 -12.78
CA SER A 135 -4.23 -8.24 -13.93
C SER A 135 -5.70 -8.63 -13.70
N THR A 136 -6.53 -8.38 -14.71
CA THR A 136 -7.98 -8.68 -14.68
C THR A 136 -8.32 -9.75 -15.70
N LEU A 137 -9.50 -10.36 -15.59
CA LEU A 137 -10.00 -11.30 -16.61
C LEU A 137 -10.16 -10.63 -17.98
N GLN A 138 -10.59 -9.37 -17.99
CA GLN A 138 -10.86 -8.60 -19.20
C GLN A 138 -9.57 -8.02 -19.82
N PHE A 139 -8.58 -7.68 -18.99
CA PHE A 139 -7.33 -7.06 -19.40
C PHE A 139 -6.15 -7.68 -18.63
N PRO A 140 -5.65 -8.84 -19.10
CA PRO A 140 -4.47 -9.46 -18.51
C PRO A 140 -3.23 -8.56 -18.63
N LYS A 141 -2.53 -8.36 -17.53
CA LYS A 141 -1.32 -7.50 -17.46
C LYS A 141 -0.05 -8.22 -16.99
N ALA A 142 -0.19 -9.46 -16.54
CA ALA A 142 0.90 -10.27 -16.03
C ALA A 142 0.74 -11.72 -16.47
N ASN A 143 1.87 -12.37 -16.69
CA ASN A 143 2.01 -13.77 -17.05
C ASN A 143 2.73 -14.52 -15.93
N ILE A 144 2.36 -15.79 -15.74
CA ILE A 144 3.15 -16.67 -14.89
C ILE A 144 4.58 -16.74 -15.44
N GLY A 145 5.56 -16.60 -14.57
CA GLY A 145 6.99 -16.47 -14.91
C GLY A 145 7.51 -15.04 -14.95
N ASP A 146 6.65 -14.02 -14.89
CA ASP A 146 7.10 -12.62 -14.85
C ASP A 146 8.02 -12.38 -13.62
N PRO A 147 9.12 -11.63 -13.78
CA PRO A 147 10.08 -11.44 -12.70
C PRO A 147 9.49 -10.59 -11.58
N ILE A 148 9.92 -10.82 -10.33
CA ILE A 148 9.52 -10.05 -9.15
C ILE A 148 10.73 -9.39 -8.53
N TYR A 149 10.63 -8.09 -8.25
CA TYR A 149 11.73 -7.27 -7.71
C TYR A 149 11.56 -7.04 -6.21
N GLN A 150 12.67 -7.12 -5.49
CA GLN A 150 12.77 -6.69 -4.09
C GLN A 150 14.02 -5.80 -3.92
N PRO A 151 13.85 -4.49 -3.63
CA PRO A 151 12.58 -3.78 -3.39
C PRO A 151 11.73 -3.62 -4.68
N GLY A 152 10.50 -3.12 -4.56
CA GLY A 152 9.65 -2.81 -5.71
C GLY A 152 10.20 -1.66 -6.57
N PRO A 153 9.76 -1.51 -7.84
CA PRO A 153 10.34 -0.55 -8.78
C PRO A 153 10.42 0.90 -8.29
N TYR A 154 9.35 1.40 -7.67
CA TYR A 154 9.27 2.77 -7.15
C TYR A 154 10.21 3.00 -5.96
N ASP A 155 10.52 1.96 -5.21
CA ASP A 155 11.43 2.00 -4.06
C ASP A 155 12.89 1.73 -4.47
N GLY A 156 13.18 1.70 -5.77
CA GLY A 156 14.54 1.60 -6.34
C GLY A 156 14.89 0.22 -6.90
N GLY A 157 13.96 -0.72 -6.93
CA GLY A 157 14.17 -2.04 -7.51
C GLY A 157 14.34 -2.00 -9.03
N THR A 158 15.26 -2.80 -9.55
CA THR A 158 15.55 -2.94 -10.98
C THR A 158 15.66 -4.40 -11.37
N SER A 159 15.97 -4.69 -12.65
CA SER A 159 16.13 -6.06 -13.13
C SER A 159 17.22 -6.87 -12.40
N VAL A 160 18.24 -6.21 -11.83
CA VAL A 160 19.27 -6.88 -11.02
C VAL A 160 18.79 -7.25 -9.61
N ASP A 161 17.63 -6.74 -9.21
CA ASP A 161 16.99 -6.99 -7.93
C ASP A 161 15.91 -8.07 -8.01
N THR A 162 15.87 -8.81 -9.12
CA THR A 162 14.99 -9.97 -9.30
C THR A 162 15.26 -11.00 -8.21
N VAL A 163 14.20 -11.43 -7.53
CA VAL A 163 14.26 -12.42 -6.43
C VAL A 163 13.54 -13.72 -6.77
N GLY A 164 12.80 -13.74 -7.87
CA GLY A 164 11.95 -14.86 -8.24
C GLY A 164 10.98 -14.46 -9.33
N SER A 165 9.94 -15.26 -9.50
CA SER A 165 8.93 -15.08 -10.54
C SER A 165 7.52 -15.28 -10.02
N LEU A 166 6.55 -14.60 -10.63
CA LEU A 166 5.12 -14.80 -10.40
C LEU A 166 4.76 -16.27 -10.70
N SER A 167 4.24 -17.00 -9.72
CA SER A 167 3.89 -18.42 -9.84
C SER A 167 2.39 -18.67 -9.91
N TRP A 168 1.58 -17.77 -9.32
CA TRP A 168 0.11 -17.83 -9.39
C TRP A 168 -0.52 -16.48 -9.07
N TYR A 169 -1.71 -16.19 -9.59
CA TYR A 169 -2.56 -15.09 -9.10
C TYR A 169 -4.03 -15.36 -9.37
N GLN A 170 -4.91 -14.70 -8.61
CA GLN A 170 -6.33 -14.60 -8.91
C GLN A 170 -6.59 -13.34 -9.76
N PRO A 171 -6.96 -13.47 -11.04
CA PRO A 171 -7.35 -12.31 -11.84
C PRO A 171 -8.59 -11.64 -11.23
N ILE A 172 -8.59 -10.31 -11.24
CA ILE A 172 -9.74 -9.51 -10.81
C ILE A 172 -10.82 -9.62 -11.89
N ASP A 173 -12.04 -9.96 -11.51
CA ASP A 173 -13.21 -9.84 -12.40
C ASP A 173 -13.82 -8.45 -12.20
N THR A 174 -13.73 -7.58 -13.20
CA THR A 174 -14.27 -6.21 -13.09
C THR A 174 -15.80 -6.16 -13.27
N GLU A 175 -16.42 -7.25 -13.72
CA GLU A 175 -17.86 -7.35 -13.95
C GLU A 175 -18.59 -8.07 -12.81
N LYS A 176 -17.84 -8.72 -11.90
CA LYS A 176 -18.38 -9.45 -10.75
C LYS A 176 -17.71 -9.02 -9.46
N SER A 177 -18.20 -9.56 -8.35
CA SER A 177 -17.58 -9.36 -7.05
C SER A 177 -16.19 -9.99 -7.01
N ASN A 178 -15.18 -9.19 -6.70
CA ASN A 178 -13.84 -9.68 -6.40
C ASN A 178 -13.78 -10.13 -4.93
N LEU A 179 -13.67 -11.43 -4.69
CA LEU A 179 -13.65 -11.99 -3.33
C LEU A 179 -12.27 -11.92 -2.68
N ILE A 180 -11.21 -12.08 -3.47
CA ILE A 180 -9.83 -12.08 -2.99
C ILE A 180 -8.95 -11.26 -3.94
N ASP A 181 -7.93 -10.61 -3.38
CA ASP A 181 -6.85 -9.99 -4.13
C ASP A 181 -5.56 -10.68 -3.70
N ALA A 182 -5.09 -11.65 -4.48
CA ALA A 182 -4.01 -12.53 -4.07
C ALA A 182 -3.15 -12.97 -5.26
N ALA A 183 -1.85 -13.05 -5.00
CA ALA A 183 -0.85 -13.60 -5.89
C ALA A 183 0.31 -14.24 -5.10
N LEU A 184 0.99 -15.17 -5.75
CA LEU A 184 2.14 -15.91 -5.25
C LEU A 184 3.33 -15.68 -6.16
N TRP A 185 4.50 -15.49 -5.56
CA TRP A 185 5.77 -15.55 -6.27
C TRP A 185 6.62 -16.70 -5.71
N GLU A 186 7.38 -17.34 -6.58
CA GLU A 186 8.34 -18.38 -6.22
C GLU A 186 9.74 -17.77 -6.20
N PRO A 187 10.51 -17.92 -5.11
CA PRO A 187 11.86 -17.39 -5.05
C PRO A 187 12.81 -18.21 -5.91
N SER A 188 13.78 -17.53 -6.53
CA SER A 188 14.82 -18.20 -7.33
C SER A 188 15.71 -19.12 -6.48
N SER A 189 15.75 -18.89 -5.16
CA SER A 189 16.37 -19.78 -4.19
C SER A 189 15.69 -19.64 -2.83
N SER A 190 15.55 -20.74 -2.09
CA SER A 190 14.80 -20.78 -0.84
C SER A 190 15.42 -19.96 0.31
N ASP A 191 16.70 -19.61 0.22
CA ASP A 191 17.43 -18.75 1.16
C ASP A 191 17.07 -17.27 1.02
N LEU A 192 16.36 -16.89 -0.04
CA LEU A 192 15.86 -15.53 -0.23
C LEU A 192 14.65 -15.20 0.65
N MET A 193 14.06 -16.18 1.33
CA MET A 193 12.86 -15.96 2.14
C MET A 193 13.13 -16.07 3.63
N SER A 194 12.59 -15.13 4.40
CA SER A 194 12.58 -15.16 5.86
C SER A 194 11.19 -15.57 6.35
N ASP A 195 11.14 -16.35 7.42
CA ASP A 195 9.88 -16.74 8.08
C ASP A 195 9.32 -15.60 8.97
N GLU A 196 10.08 -14.52 9.16
CA GLU A 196 9.68 -13.37 9.96
C GLU A 196 8.84 -12.37 9.18
N ILE A 197 7.87 -11.76 9.88
CA ILE A 197 7.22 -10.53 9.45
C ILE A 197 7.74 -9.40 10.33
N LEU A 198 8.23 -8.31 9.73
CA LEU A 198 8.74 -7.16 10.47
C LEU A 198 7.72 -6.66 11.49
N ASP A 199 8.18 -6.39 12.71
CA ASP A 199 7.42 -5.96 13.88
C ASP A 199 6.44 -6.99 14.48
N ILE A 200 6.28 -8.16 13.85
CA ILE A 200 5.40 -9.24 14.32
C ILE A 200 6.22 -10.47 14.77
N GLY A 201 7.32 -10.77 14.07
CA GLY A 201 8.12 -11.98 14.24
C GLY A 201 7.61 -13.14 13.40
N VAL A 202 8.04 -14.36 13.72
CA VAL A 202 7.62 -15.59 13.02
C VAL A 202 6.17 -15.93 13.40
N PRO A 203 5.22 -15.95 12.46
CA PRO A 203 3.85 -16.37 12.75
C PRO A 203 3.82 -17.82 13.25
N ARG A 204 3.18 -18.05 14.40
CA ARG A 204 2.97 -19.39 14.95
C ARG A 204 1.48 -19.71 14.93
N GLY A 205 1.13 -20.89 14.44
CA GLY A 205 -0.23 -21.40 14.56
C GLY A 205 -0.62 -21.57 16.04
N LEU A 206 -1.91 -21.39 16.34
CA LEU A 206 -2.47 -21.87 17.60
C LEU A 206 -2.60 -23.39 17.46
N GLY A 207 -1.62 -24.11 18.02
CA GLY A 207 -1.67 -25.56 18.20
C GLY A 207 -2.45 -25.94 19.44
#